data_AF-T0IQI6-F1
#
_entry.id   AF-T0IQI6-F1
#
_cell.length_a   1.000
_cell.length_b   1.000
_cell.length_c   1.000
_cell.angle_alpha   90.00
_cell.angle_beta   90.00
_cell.angle_gamma   90.00
#
_symmetry.space_group_name_H-M   'P 1'
#
loop_
_entity.id
_entity.type
_entity.pdbx_description
1 polymer ?
#
loop_
_entity_poly.entity_id
_entity_poly.type
_entity_poly.pdbx_seq_one_letter_code
_entity_poly.pdbx_strand_id
1 'polypeptide(L)' 'MRGHLLDLSATGALCHSDMPFRAGDRVLIDADCLGVAGRVVWSGGKRFGLHFEAALPASVLDRVLHQS' A
#
# COMPACT_ATOMS: atom_id res chain seq x y z
N MET A 1 14.82 3.30 1.49
CA MET A 1 13.85 2.69 0.56
C MET A 1 12.86 3.75 0.16
N ARG A 2 12.47 3.82 -1.12
CA ARG A 2 11.37 4.67 -1.58
C ARG A 2 10.25 3.79 -2.14
N GLY A 3 9.03 4.08 -1.70
CA GLY A 3 7.82 3.43 -2.17
C GLY A 3 6.86 4.48 -2.71
N HIS A 4 6.09 4.14 -3.73
CA HIS A 4 5.04 4.96 -4.28
C HIS A 4 3.74 4.16 -4.30
N LEU A 5 2.66 4.77 -3.82
CA LEU A 5 1.30 4.27 -3.98
C LEU A 5 0.84 4.65 -5.40
N LEU A 6 0.47 3.66 -6.21
CA LEU A 6 0.01 3.87 -7.59
C LEU A 6 -1.52 3.79 -7.71
N ASP A 7 -2.14 2.97 -6.86
CA ASP A 7 -3.57 2.81 -6.74
C ASP A 7 -3.92 2.41 -5.30
N LEU A 8 -5.09 2.82 -4.82
CA LEU A 8 -5.55 2.59 -3.45
C LEU A 8 -7.04 2.25 -3.42
N SER A 9 -7.37 1.19 -2.70
CA SER A 9 -8.74 0.85 -2.33
C SER A 9 -8.85 0.66 -0.82
N ALA A 10 -10.06 0.37 -0.34
CA ALA A 10 -10.28 0.09 1.08
C ALA A 10 -9.51 -1.15 1.59
N THR A 11 -9.24 -2.14 0.74
CA THR A 11 -8.66 -3.43 1.18
C THR A 11 -7.24 -3.66 0.68
N GLY A 12 -6.71 -2.79 -0.17
CA GLY A 12 -5.38 -2.97 -0.70
C GLY A 12 -4.85 -1.79 -1.49
N ALA A 13 -3.64 -1.97 -2.00
CA ALA A 13 -2.96 -0.98 -2.81
C ALA A 13 -2.07 -1.62 -3.87
N LEU A 14 -1.91 -0.93 -4.99
CA LEU A 14 -0.84 -1.17 -5.93
C LEU A 14 0.33 -0.26 -5.59
N CYS A 15 1.51 -0.85 -5.38
CA CYS A 15 2.71 -0.12 -4.99
C CYS A 15 3.83 -0.30 -6.01
N HIS A 16 4.72 0.69 -6.08
CA HIS A 16 6.03 0.62 -6.71
C HIS A 16 7.13 0.82 -5.66
N SER A 17 8.23 0.08 -5.74
CA SER A 17 9.42 0.35 -4.91
C SER A 17 10.71 0.17 -5.69
N ASP A 18 11.75 0.90 -5.27
CA ASP A 18 13.12 0.73 -5.74
C ASP A 18 13.71 -0.64 -5.39
N MET A 19 13.16 -1.33 -4.40
CA MET A 19 13.52 -2.70 -4.00
C MET A 19 12.38 -3.70 -4.28
N PRO A 20 12.71 -4.94 -4.67
CA PRO A 20 11.70 -5.97 -4.90
C PRO A 20 11.16 -6.51 -3.56
N PHE A 21 9.85 -6.74 -3.53
CA PHE A 21 9.16 -7.52 -2.50
C PHE A 21 8.75 -8.88 -3.04
N ARG A 22 8.53 -9.85 -2.16
CA ARG A 22 8.04 -11.19 -2.49
C ARG A 22 6.62 -11.38 -1.99
N ALA A 23 5.84 -12.18 -2.71
CA ALA A 23 4.54 -12.63 -2.22
C ALA A 23 4.70 -13.30 -0.84
N GLY A 24 3.83 -12.92 0.09
CA GLY A 24 3.88 -13.36 1.49
C GLY A 24 4.57 -12.38 2.43
N ASP A 25 5.40 -11.45 1.94
CA ASP A 25 6.06 -10.44 2.79
C ASP A 25 5.03 -9.57 3.51
N ARG A 26 5.35 -9.16 4.73
CA ARG A 26 4.58 -8.17 5.49
C ARG A 26 5.19 -6.80 5.29
N VAL A 27 4.36 -5.82 4.97
CA VAL A 27 4.77 -4.45 4.68
C VAL A 27 3.93 -3.50 5.53
N LEU A 28 4.60 -2.53 6.14
CA LEU A 28 3.96 -1.38 6.76
C LEU A 28 4.13 -0.20 5.80
N ILE A 29 3.02 0.40 5.36
CA ILE A 29 3.04 1.73 4.77
C ILE A 29 2.94 2.71 5.93
N ASP A 30 3.96 3.55 6.07
CA ASP A 30 4.01 4.63 7.05
C ASP A 30 4.23 5.95 6.31
N ALA A 31 3.16 6.73 6.21
CA ALA A 31 3.12 8.05 5.60
C ALA A 31 2.22 8.97 6.44
N ASP A 32 2.40 10.29 6.35
CA ASP A 32 1.77 11.30 7.22
C ASP A 32 0.27 11.08 7.48
N CYS A 33 -0.48 10.63 6.48
CA CYS A 33 -1.93 10.41 6.58
C CYS A 33 -2.36 8.93 6.53
N LEU A 34 -1.42 7.99 6.36
CA LEU A 34 -1.67 6.57 6.13
C LEU A 34 -0.63 5.69 6.86
N GLY A 35 -1.05 5.09 7.97
CA GLY A 35 -0.32 4.02 8.66
C GLY A 35 -1.10 2.71 8.52
N VAL A 36 -0.70 1.83 7.60
CA VAL A 36 -1.42 0.57 7.35
C VAL A 36 -0.48 -0.60 7.12
N ALA A 37 -0.74 -1.70 7.81
CA ALA A 37 -0.06 -2.98 7.61
C ALA A 37 -0.80 -3.83 6.57
N GLY A 38 -0.03 -4.54 5.75
CA GLY A 38 -0.57 -5.46 4.76
C GLY A 38 0.41 -6.56 4.39
N ARG A 39 -0.11 -7.53 3.63
CA ARG A 39 0.67 -8.62 3.05
C ARG A 39 0.78 -8.44 1.54
N VAL A 40 1.96 -8.69 1.00
CA VAL A 40 2.17 -8.74 -0.44
C VAL A 40 1.48 -9.98 -1.00
N VAL A 41 0.51 -9.78 -1.91
CA VAL A 41 -0.27 -10.87 -2.53
C VAL A 41 0.28 -11.29 -3.89
N TRP A 42 1.01 -10.39 -4.56
CA TRP A 42 1.76 -10.68 -5.78
C TRP A 42 2.87 -9.66 -5.96
N SER A 43 3.92 -10.04 -6.70
CA SER A 43 5.06 -9.18 -7.03
C SER A 43 5.45 -9.36 -8.49
N GLY A 44 5.69 -8.27 -9.21
CA GLY A 44 6.11 -8.24 -10.61
C GLY A 44 7.15 -7.14 -10.83
N GLY A 45 8.43 -7.52 -10.89
CA GLY A 45 9.54 -6.58 -10.99
C GLY A 45 9.57 -5.62 -9.80
N LYS A 46 9.37 -4.33 -10.07
CA LYS A 46 9.35 -3.26 -9.05
C LYS A 46 7.94 -2.89 -8.57
N ARG A 47 6.92 -3.65 -8.97
CA ARG A 47 5.52 -3.45 -8.56
C ARG A 47 5.04 -4.62 -7.73
N PHE A 48 4.15 -4.34 -6.80
CA PHE A 48 3.56 -5.36 -5.95
C PHE A 48 2.16 -4.94 -5.48
N GLY A 49 1.30 -5.92 -5.30
CA GLY A 49 -0.02 -5.73 -4.71
C GLY A 49 0.02 -6.01 -3.21
N LEU A 50 -0.57 -5.12 -2.42
CA LEU A 50 -0.80 -5.31 -0.99
C LEU A 50 -2.27 -5.59 -0.72
N HIS A 51 -2.52 -6.56 0.15
CA HIS A 51 -3.79 -6.73 0.83
C HIS A 51 -3.63 -6.32 2.29
N PHE A 52 -4.44 -5.37 2.76
CA PHE A 52 -4.33 -4.86 4.12
C PHE A 52 -4.80 -5.88 5.15
N GLU A 53 -4.22 -5.81 6.35
CA GLU A 53 -4.65 -6.66 7.47
C GLU A 53 -6.03 -6.24 7.99
N ALA A 54 -6.36 -4.95 7.86
CA ALA A 54 -7.68 -4.38 8.12
C ALA A 54 -8.06 -3.41 7.01
N ALA A 55 -9.35 -3.38 6.65
CA ALA A 55 -9.84 -2.43 5.67
C ALA A 55 -9.69 -0.99 6.19
N LEU A 56 -9.27 -0.09 5.29
CA LEU A 56 -9.17 1.33 5.59
C LEU A 56 -10.57 1.93 5.77
N PRO A 57 -10.80 2.75 6.80
CA PRO A 57 -12.01 3.56 6.91
C PRO A 57 -12.16 4.50 5.71
N ALA A 58 -13.40 4.77 5.28
CA ALA A 58 -13.68 5.69 4.18
C ALA A 58 -13.05 7.08 4.39
N SER A 59 -13.08 7.60 5.63
CA SER A 59 -12.46 8.87 5.98
C SER A 59 -10.94 8.91 5.75
N VAL A 60 -10.26 7.77 5.85
CA VAL A 60 -8.82 7.67 5.53
C VAL A 60 -8.61 7.69 4.02
N LEU A 61 -9.44 6.94 3.26
CA LEU A 61 -9.39 6.97 1.79
C LEU A 61 -9.62 8.39 1.27
N ASP A 62 -10.66 9.06 1.74
CA ASP A 62 -10.99 10.43 1.33
C ASP A 62 -9.82 11.37 1.60
N ARG A 63 -9.18 11.24 2.76
CA ARG A 63 -8.04 12.10 3.12
C ARG A 63 -6.82 11.86 2.22
N VAL A 64 -6.54 10.61 1.84
CA VAL A 64 -5.43 10.28 0.94
C VAL A 64 -5.71 10.78 -0.49
N LEU A 65 -6.94 10.61 -0.98
CA LEU A 65 -7.31 10.98 -2.35
C LEU A 65 -7.41 12.49 -2.58
N HIS A 66 -7.67 13.27 -1.53
CA HIS A 66 -7.81 14.73 -1.62
C HIS A 66 -6.59 15.51 -1.12
N GLN A 67 -5.44 14.87 -0.93
CA GLN A 67 -4.19 15.60 -0.68
C GLN A 67 -3.79 16.35 -1.95
N SER A 68 -4.25 17.61 -2.04
CA SER A 68 -3.90 18.58 -3.09
C SER A 68 -2.80 19.52 -2.59
#